data_AF-A0A9P7WRV5-F1
#
_entry.id   AF-A0A9P7WRV5-F1
#
_cell.length_a   1.000
_cell.length_b   1.000
_cell.length_c   1.000
_cell.angle_alpha   90.00
_cell.angle_beta   90.00
_cell.angle_gamma   90.00
#
_symmetry.space_group_name_H-M   'P 1'
#
loop_
_entity.id
_entity.type
_entity.pdbx_description
1 polymer ?
#
loop_
_entity_poly.entity_id
_entity_poly.type
_entity_poly.pdbx_seq_one_letter_code
_entity_poly.pdbx_strand_id
1 'polypeptide(L)'
;TASYVLLGPGILTALFYLTLYLQRLHFHHIPPNETIVSSFLPLGPCGLAGFSSLKLGAVAVRLFPLIEGGSTMQAMGSSGRQMAGWTLWGAGLMFALMLWGLGIWFMFIAFSSFARRWSEGTLRFNMGWWGFTFPLASLTLSTLLIGSELDSKGFQVLGTIFTLMVILFWSCVSIPTIKGACSGSKVIFAAPCLSALEETEKERSPEETFQGEESESPMRSISEAAVESEKAE
;
A
#
# COMPACT_ATOMS: atom_id res chain seq x y z
N THR A 1 0.97 -19.57 21.21
CA THR A 1 1.88 -20.24 20.25
C THR A 1 1.59 -19.86 18.81
N ALA A 2 0.38 -20.11 18.29
CA ALA A 2 0.02 -19.78 16.90
C ALA A 2 0.35 -18.33 16.49
N SER A 3 0.04 -17.35 17.36
CA SER A 3 0.33 -15.95 17.08
C SER A 3 1.83 -15.63 16.96
N TYR A 4 2.71 -16.31 17.72
CA TYR A 4 4.16 -16.18 17.58
C TYR A 4 4.68 -16.86 16.31
N VAL A 5 4.07 -17.98 15.92
CA VAL A 5 4.38 -18.66 14.66
C VAL A 5 4.01 -17.79 13.46
N LEU A 6 2.88 -17.09 13.50
CA LEU A 6 2.47 -16.15 12.44
C LEU A 6 3.31 -14.87 12.43
N LEU A 7 3.75 -14.40 13.61
CA LEU A 7 4.62 -13.24 13.73
C LEU A 7 5.97 -13.45 13.02
N GLY A 8 6.55 -14.65 13.12
CA GLY A 8 7.87 -14.98 12.55
C GLY A 8 7.98 -14.66 11.05
N PRO A 9 7.22 -15.34 10.17
CA PRO A 9 7.22 -15.06 8.74
C PRO A 9 6.87 -13.61 8.42
N GLY A 10 5.96 -12.99 9.18
CA GLY A 10 5.59 -11.58 8.98
C GLY A 10 6.77 -10.63 9.16
N ILE A 11 7.51 -10.76 10.27
CA ILE A 11 8.69 -9.95 10.56
C ILE A 11 9.82 -10.24 9.58
N LEU A 12 10.12 -11.51 9.33
CA LEU A 12 11.24 -11.90 8.47
C LEU A 12 11.02 -11.42 7.03
N THR A 13 9.82 -11.66 6.49
CA THR A 13 9.45 -11.21 5.14
C THR A 13 9.46 -9.68 5.04
N ALA A 14 8.97 -8.98 6.07
CA ALA A 14 9.07 -7.52 6.14
C ALA A 14 10.51 -7.02 6.08
N LEU A 15 11.44 -7.64 6.81
CA LEU A 15 12.86 -7.28 6.80
C LEU A 15 13.52 -7.53 5.43
N PHE A 16 13.17 -8.62 4.75
CA PHE A 16 13.60 -8.85 3.36
C PHE A 16 13.15 -7.71 2.44
N TYR A 17 11.87 -7.34 2.48
CA TYR A 17 11.35 -6.24 1.65
C TYR A 17 11.97 -4.88 2.01
N LEU A 18 12.19 -4.59 3.29
CA LEU A 18 12.87 -3.37 3.74
C LEU A 18 14.30 -3.29 3.21
N THR A 19 15.02 -4.42 3.22
CA THR A 19 16.40 -4.49 2.71
C THR A 19 16.44 -4.26 1.21
N LEU A 20 15.54 -4.90 0.45
CA LEU A 20 15.42 -4.68 -1.00
C LEU A 20 15.03 -3.23 -1.33
N TYR A 21 14.14 -2.64 -0.53
CA TYR A 21 13.77 -1.24 -0.66
C TYR A 21 14.96 -0.31 -0.43
N LEU A 22 15.76 -0.56 0.61
CA LEU A 22 16.99 0.20 0.89
C LEU A 22 18.02 0.06 -0.22
N GLN A 23 18.23 -1.16 -0.73
CA GLN A 23 19.10 -1.39 -1.88
C GLN A 23 18.63 -0.59 -3.09
N ARG A 24 17.33 -0.61 -3.39
CA ARG A 24 16.76 0.16 -4.50
C ARG A 24 16.98 1.66 -4.31
N LEU A 25 16.77 2.18 -3.10
CA LEU A 25 16.97 3.60 -2.79
C LEU A 25 18.44 4.02 -2.92
N HIS A 26 19.37 3.09 -2.69
CA HIS A 26 20.81 3.35 -2.81
C HIS A 26 21.29 3.37 -4.27
N PHE A 27 20.78 2.47 -5.11
CA PHE A 27 21.24 2.30 -6.49
C PHE A 27 20.41 3.05 -7.55
N HIS A 28 19.16 3.44 -7.25
CA HIS A 28 18.28 4.12 -8.19
C HIS A 28 17.88 5.51 -7.69
N HIS A 29 17.68 6.44 -8.64
CA HIS A 29 17.31 7.82 -8.34
C HIS A 29 15.92 7.92 -7.70
N ILE A 30 15.70 9.02 -6.96
CA ILE A 30 14.48 9.28 -6.18
C ILE A 30 13.25 9.09 -7.09
N PRO A 31 12.29 8.22 -6.71
CA PRO A 31 11.20 7.82 -7.58
C PRO A 31 10.41 9.02 -8.16
N PRO A 32 9.90 8.91 -9.41
CA PRO A 32 9.09 9.95 -10.05
C PRO A 32 7.80 10.23 -9.27
N ASN A 33 7.16 11.37 -9.52
CA ASN A 33 6.09 11.96 -8.67
C ASN A 33 4.92 11.02 -8.35
N GLU A 34 4.63 10.04 -9.21
CA GLU A 34 3.58 9.03 -9.00
C GLU A 34 3.89 8.04 -7.87
N THR A 35 5.14 7.95 -7.44
CA THR A 35 5.62 6.94 -6.47
C THR A 35 6.08 7.53 -5.14
N ILE A 36 5.81 8.82 -4.86
CA ILE A 36 6.14 9.44 -3.57
C ILE A 36 5.46 8.70 -2.40
N VAL A 37 4.23 8.23 -2.60
CA VAL A 37 3.48 7.39 -1.66
C VAL A 37 4.26 6.12 -1.28
N SER A 38 4.98 5.54 -2.25
CA SER A 38 5.76 4.33 -2.02
C SER A 38 6.91 4.53 -1.03
N SER A 39 7.36 5.77 -0.84
CA SER A 39 8.40 6.12 0.13
C SER A 39 7.95 5.93 1.58
N PHE A 40 6.64 5.88 1.82
CA PHE A 40 6.07 5.65 3.14
C PHE A 40 5.82 4.17 3.43
N LEU A 41 5.88 3.28 2.43
CA LEU A 41 5.64 1.84 2.62
C LEU A 41 6.50 1.21 3.72
N PRO A 42 7.79 1.57 3.91
CA PRO A 42 8.60 1.05 5.00
C PRO A 42 8.03 1.26 6.40
N LEU A 43 7.23 2.31 6.63
CA LEU A 43 6.66 2.61 7.94
C LEU A 43 5.62 1.56 8.37
N GLY A 44 4.91 0.96 7.41
CA GLY A 44 3.87 -0.04 7.68
C GLY A 44 4.44 -1.26 8.42
N PRO A 45 5.42 -1.98 7.83
CA PRO A 45 6.06 -3.10 8.48
C PRO A 45 6.78 -2.71 9.78
N CYS A 46 7.47 -1.56 9.84
CA CYS A 46 8.13 -1.12 11.08
C CYS A 46 7.14 -0.91 12.23
N GLY A 47 6.02 -0.22 11.95
CA GLY A 47 4.99 0.05 12.95
C GLY A 47 4.26 -1.22 13.39
N LEU A 48 3.72 -2.01 12.46
CA LEU A 48 2.91 -3.19 12.79
C LEU A 48 3.74 -4.34 13.37
N ALA A 49 4.97 -4.55 12.92
CA ALA A 49 5.84 -5.56 13.52
C ALA A 49 6.23 -5.18 14.95
N GLY A 50 6.53 -3.91 15.23
CA GLY A 50 6.77 -3.42 16.58
C GLY A 50 5.53 -3.55 17.48
N PHE A 51 4.38 -3.09 17.00
CA PHE A 51 3.09 -3.22 17.69
C PHE A 51 2.78 -4.67 18.05
N SER A 52 2.86 -5.58 17.06
CA SER A 52 2.48 -6.98 17.24
C SER A 52 3.40 -7.68 18.24
N SER A 53 4.71 -7.40 18.18
CA SER A 53 5.71 -7.99 19.08
C SER A 53 5.48 -7.58 20.53
N LEU A 54 5.28 -6.28 20.79
CA LEU A 54 4.98 -5.77 22.13
C LEU A 54 3.62 -6.25 22.62
N LYS A 55 2.59 -6.25 21.76
CA LYS A 55 1.24 -6.71 22.15
C LYS A 55 1.23 -8.17 22.56
N LEU A 56 1.96 -9.02 21.83
CA LEU A 56 2.13 -10.42 22.18
C LEU A 56 2.85 -10.59 23.52
N GLY A 57 3.89 -9.79 23.78
CA GLY A 57 4.55 -9.73 25.08
C GLY A 57 3.61 -9.34 26.22
N ALA A 58 2.80 -8.30 26.05
CA ALA A 58 1.82 -7.86 27.05
C ALA A 58 0.75 -8.93 27.35
N VAL A 59 0.30 -9.65 26.32
CA VAL A 59 -0.62 -10.78 26.49
C VAL A 59 0.09 -11.96 27.16
N ALA A 60 1.38 -12.19 26.88
CA ALA A 60 2.16 -13.26 27.48
C ALA A 60 2.27 -13.12 29.01
N VAL A 61 2.48 -11.90 29.54
CA VAL A 61 2.52 -11.66 31.00
C VAL A 61 1.23 -12.13 31.68
N ARG A 62 0.08 -11.94 31.02
CA ARG A 62 -1.23 -12.31 31.57
C ARG A 62 -1.55 -13.78 31.41
N LEU A 63 -1.14 -14.37 30.28
CA LEU A 63 -1.53 -15.73 29.92
C LEU A 63 -0.62 -16.78 30.55
N PHE A 64 0.70 -16.56 30.59
CA PHE A 64 1.66 -17.57 31.05
C PHE A 64 1.42 -18.09 32.47
N PRO A 65 1.02 -17.26 33.46
CA PRO A 65 0.67 -17.75 34.80
C PRO A 65 -0.54 -18.71 34.80
N LEU A 66 -1.45 -18.59 33.82
CA LEU A 66 -2.67 -19.37 33.70
C LEU A 66 -2.47 -20.66 32.89
N ILE A 67 -1.37 -20.79 32.17
CA ILE A 67 -1.09 -21.98 31.35
C ILE A 67 -0.64 -23.12 32.27
N GLU A 68 -1.50 -24.12 32.45
CA GLU A 68 -1.20 -25.37 33.18
C GLU A 68 -0.58 -26.46 32.28
N GLY A 69 -0.11 -26.07 31.09
CA GLY A 69 0.40 -26.98 30.06
C GLY A 69 1.64 -27.80 30.45
N GLY A 70 2.01 -28.74 29.56
CA GLY A 70 3.04 -29.79 29.60
C GLY A 70 4.09 -29.86 30.72
N SER A 71 4.60 -31.07 30.96
CA SER A 71 5.52 -31.43 32.06
C SER A 71 6.64 -30.41 32.36
N THR A 72 7.20 -29.74 31.34
CA THR A 72 8.22 -28.68 31.52
C THR A 72 7.67 -27.39 32.14
N MET A 73 6.48 -26.93 31.75
CA MET A 73 5.81 -25.79 32.41
C MET A 73 5.29 -26.18 33.80
N GLN A 74 4.88 -27.45 33.94
CA GLN A 74 4.77 -28.23 35.19
C GLN A 74 5.92 -27.93 36.17
N ALA A 75 7.12 -28.32 35.75
CA ALA A 75 8.35 -28.26 36.53
C ALA A 75 8.85 -26.84 36.83
N MET A 76 8.49 -25.86 35.99
CA MET A 76 8.91 -24.46 36.14
C MET A 76 8.18 -23.74 37.30
N GLY A 77 7.09 -24.33 37.83
CA GLY A 77 6.29 -23.75 38.90
C GLY A 77 5.51 -22.51 38.47
N SER A 78 4.78 -21.89 39.41
CA SER A 78 4.05 -20.64 39.17
C SER A 78 4.98 -19.45 38.93
N SER A 79 6.01 -19.31 39.76
CA SER A 79 6.97 -18.20 39.68
C SER A 79 7.75 -18.19 38.36
N GLY A 80 8.22 -19.34 37.88
CA GLY A 80 9.00 -19.37 36.64
C GLY A 80 8.14 -19.14 35.39
N ARG A 81 6.87 -19.59 35.38
CA ARG A 81 5.91 -19.23 34.32
C ARG A 81 5.66 -17.71 34.26
N GLN A 82 5.54 -17.05 35.41
CA GLN A 82 5.40 -15.60 35.47
C GLN A 82 6.65 -14.89 34.92
N MET A 83 7.85 -15.36 35.28
CA MET A 83 9.10 -14.82 34.74
C MET A 83 9.18 -14.96 33.22
N ALA A 84 8.77 -16.11 32.66
CA ALA A 84 8.72 -16.30 31.21
C ALA A 84 7.83 -15.27 30.50
N GLY A 85 6.67 -14.95 31.08
CA GLY A 85 5.79 -13.89 30.57
C GLY A 85 6.47 -12.52 30.55
N TRP A 86 7.13 -12.12 31.64
CA TRP A 86 7.87 -10.85 31.71
C TRP A 86 9.06 -10.79 30.75
N THR A 87 9.78 -11.89 30.56
CA THR A 87 10.88 -11.96 29.60
C THR A 87 10.39 -11.72 28.17
N LEU A 88 9.24 -12.31 27.79
CA LEU A 88 8.63 -12.09 26.48
C LEU A 88 8.12 -10.66 26.30
N TRP A 89 7.60 -10.04 27.35
CA TRP A 89 7.26 -8.62 27.33
C TRP A 89 8.49 -7.74 27.13
N GLY A 90 9.57 -7.97 27.87
CA GLY A 90 10.82 -7.21 27.72
C GLY A 90 11.43 -7.37 26.32
N ALA A 91 11.46 -8.59 25.79
CA ALA A 91 11.92 -8.86 24.42
C ALA A 91 11.05 -8.15 23.38
N GLY A 92 9.72 -8.22 23.53
CA GLY A 92 8.76 -7.54 22.66
C GLY A 92 8.91 -6.02 22.70
N LEU A 93 9.15 -5.43 23.87
CA LEU A 93 9.37 -4.00 24.05
C LEU A 93 10.66 -3.52 23.40
N MET A 94 11.78 -4.24 23.62
CA MET A 94 13.06 -3.93 22.99
C MET A 94 12.94 -3.96 21.46
N PHE A 95 12.32 -5.02 20.93
CA PHE A 95 12.12 -5.15 19.49
C PHE A 95 11.19 -4.05 18.94
N ALA A 96 10.13 -3.70 19.65
CA ALA A 96 9.23 -2.61 19.29
C ALA A 96 9.93 -1.25 19.24
N LEU A 97 10.80 -0.94 20.23
CA LEU A 97 11.57 0.30 20.25
C LEU A 97 12.59 0.38 19.12
N MET A 98 13.27 -0.73 18.79
CA MET A 98 14.22 -0.79 17.66
C MET A 98 13.51 -0.53 16.33
N LEU A 99 12.38 -1.21 16.09
CA LEU A 99 11.59 -1.01 14.87
C LEU A 99 10.91 0.36 14.81
N TRP A 100 10.48 0.89 15.96
CA TRP A 100 9.92 2.24 16.03
C TRP A 100 10.98 3.28 15.65
N GLY A 101 12.21 3.18 16.18
CA GLY A 101 13.32 4.05 15.80
C GLY A 101 13.65 3.97 14.30
N LEU A 102 13.67 2.76 13.74
CA LEU A 102 13.83 2.55 12.29
C LEU A 102 12.68 3.20 11.50
N GLY A 103 11.44 3.09 11.99
CA GLY A 103 10.26 3.70 11.39
C GLY A 103 10.32 5.22 11.37
N ILE A 104 10.79 5.86 12.45
CA ILE A 104 11.01 7.32 12.52
C ILE A 104 12.07 7.77 11.51
N TRP A 105 13.16 7.01 11.38
CA TRP A 105 14.19 7.30 10.38
C TRP A 105 13.64 7.24 8.94
N PHE A 106 12.87 6.19 8.60
CA PHE A 106 12.19 6.13 7.30
C PHE A 106 11.15 7.25 7.12
N MET A 107 10.41 7.60 8.18
CA MET A 107 9.46 8.70 8.15
C MET A 107 10.14 10.02 7.79
N PHE A 108 11.34 10.28 8.33
CA PHE A 108 12.11 11.47 8.01
C PHE A 108 12.53 11.52 6.53
N ILE A 109 12.99 10.39 5.97
CA ILE A 109 13.34 10.28 4.54
C ILE A 109 12.10 10.50 3.66
N ALA A 110 10.98 9.86 4.02
CA ALA A 110 9.73 9.93 3.29
C ALA A 110 9.16 11.35 3.30
N PHE A 111 9.17 12.02 4.47
CA PHE A 111 8.74 13.41 4.61
C PHE A 111 9.64 14.37 3.86
N SER A 112 10.97 14.18 3.90
CA SER A 112 11.92 15.01 3.15
C SER A 112 11.69 14.89 1.63
N SER A 113 11.41 13.67 1.16
CA SER A 113 11.09 13.40 -0.24
C SER A 113 9.77 14.06 -0.65
N PHE A 114 8.75 13.99 0.21
CA PHE A 114 7.47 14.64 0.02
C PHE A 114 7.59 16.17 -0.01
N ALA A 115 8.30 16.76 0.96
CA ALA A 115 8.47 18.21 1.09
C ALA A 115 9.17 18.82 -0.13
N ARG A 116 10.20 18.14 -0.67
CA ARG A 116 10.88 18.56 -1.90
C ARG A 116 9.92 18.66 -3.07
N ARG A 117 9.10 17.62 -3.30
CA ARG A 117 8.17 17.58 -4.44
C ARG A 117 6.97 18.48 -4.26
N TRP A 118 6.55 18.70 -3.02
CA TRP A 118 5.58 19.73 -2.68
C TRP A 118 6.10 21.13 -3.07
N SER A 119 7.37 21.45 -2.78
CA SER A 119 7.96 22.75 -3.13
C SER A 119 8.12 22.98 -4.65
N GLU A 120 8.26 21.91 -5.43
CA GLU A 120 8.36 21.95 -6.89
C GLU A 120 6.99 22.13 -7.58
N GLY A 121 5.87 22.07 -6.83
CA GLY A 121 4.51 22.25 -7.38
C GLY A 121 4.04 21.12 -8.31
N THR A 122 4.76 20.00 -8.34
CA THR A 122 4.50 18.89 -9.28
C THR A 122 3.48 17.87 -8.77
N LEU A 123 3.01 18.04 -7.52
CA LEU A 123 2.06 17.13 -6.87
C LEU A 123 0.61 17.47 -7.23
N ARG A 124 0.02 16.64 -8.11
CA ARG A 124 -1.43 16.65 -8.36
C ARG A 124 -2.11 15.63 -7.45
N PHE A 125 -3.29 15.97 -6.93
CA PHE A 125 -4.10 15.02 -6.16
C PHE A 125 -4.47 13.82 -7.03
N ASN A 126 -4.21 12.61 -6.52
CA ASN A 126 -4.53 11.35 -7.19
C ASN A 126 -5.01 10.32 -6.15
N MET A 127 -5.54 9.19 -6.61
CA MET A 127 -6.08 8.16 -5.71
C MET A 127 -4.98 7.48 -4.86
N GLY A 128 -3.72 7.58 -5.26
CA GLY A 128 -2.55 7.07 -4.52
C GLY A 128 -2.34 7.76 -3.17
N TRP A 129 -2.94 8.93 -2.91
CA TRP A 129 -2.87 9.60 -1.61
C TRP A 129 -3.46 8.76 -0.46
N TRP A 130 -4.34 7.80 -0.76
CA TRP A 130 -4.80 6.83 0.25
C TRP A 130 -3.66 5.97 0.81
N GLY A 131 -2.59 5.72 0.04
CA GLY A 131 -1.48 4.87 0.45
C GLY A 131 -0.61 5.43 1.58
N PHE A 132 -0.75 6.71 1.96
CA PHE A 132 -0.07 7.28 3.14
C PHE A 132 -0.77 6.92 4.46
N THR A 133 -2.07 6.67 4.43
CA THR A 133 -2.88 6.49 5.65
C THR A 133 -2.45 5.27 6.44
N PHE A 134 -2.26 4.12 5.77
CA PHE A 134 -1.91 2.86 6.43
C PHE A 134 -0.52 2.87 7.09
N PRO A 135 0.57 3.30 6.41
CA PRO A 135 1.89 3.32 7.04
C PRO A 135 1.99 4.32 8.20
N LEU A 136 1.35 5.50 8.08
CA LEU A 136 1.31 6.47 9.17
C LEU A 136 0.50 5.96 10.36
N ALA A 137 -0.66 5.34 10.12
CA ALA A 137 -1.47 4.72 11.16
C ALA A 137 -0.72 3.58 11.86
N SER A 138 0.02 2.77 11.11
CA SER A 138 0.84 1.67 11.64
C SER A 138 1.88 2.14 12.64
N LEU A 139 2.64 3.20 12.29
CA LEU A 139 3.62 3.81 13.19
C LEU A 139 2.95 4.47 14.41
N THR A 140 1.81 5.12 14.20
CA THR A 140 1.00 5.73 15.28
C THR A 140 0.55 4.68 16.30
N LEU A 141 0.04 3.53 15.83
CA LEU A 141 -0.45 2.46 16.68
C LEU A 141 0.68 1.87 17.55
N SER A 142 1.86 1.68 16.97
CA SER A 142 3.06 1.27 17.72
C SER A 142 3.43 2.29 18.79
N THR A 143 3.43 3.58 18.45
CA THR A 143 3.74 4.69 19.37
C THR A 143 2.78 4.72 20.57
N LEU A 144 1.48 4.58 20.31
CA LEU A 144 0.45 4.53 21.35
C LEU A 144 0.64 3.31 22.27
N LEU A 145 0.90 2.13 21.70
CA LEU A 145 1.10 0.92 22.50
C LEU A 145 2.34 1.03 23.39
N ILE A 146 3.46 1.50 22.83
CA ILE A 146 4.70 1.77 23.58
C ILE A 146 4.41 2.74 24.73
N GLY A 147 3.68 3.83 24.47
CA GLY A 147 3.31 4.81 25.50
C GLY A 147 2.38 4.25 26.58
N SER A 148 1.50 3.32 26.24
CA SER A 148 0.63 2.64 27.23
C SER A 148 1.38 1.61 28.08
N GLU A 149 2.31 0.86 27.49
CA GLU A 149 3.04 -0.21 28.19
C GLU A 149 4.18 0.33 29.07
N LEU A 150 4.81 1.44 28.68
CA LEU A 150 5.82 2.14 29.50
C LEU A 150 5.22 3.16 30.48
N ASP A 151 3.90 3.38 30.42
CA ASP A 151 3.20 4.53 31.05
C ASP A 151 3.93 5.87 30.85
N SER A 152 4.52 6.04 29.66
CA SER A 152 5.35 7.21 29.36
C SER A 152 4.49 8.33 28.78
N LYS A 153 4.41 9.44 29.52
CA LYS A 153 3.70 10.66 29.07
C LYS A 153 4.23 11.18 27.74
N GLY A 154 5.54 11.08 27.49
CA GLY A 154 6.16 11.52 26.23
C GLY A 154 5.63 10.74 25.03
N PHE A 155 5.62 9.41 25.10
CA PHE A 155 5.08 8.57 24.03
C PHE A 155 3.56 8.70 23.89
N GLN A 156 2.83 8.91 24.98
CA GLN A 156 1.38 9.17 24.94
C GLN A 156 1.08 10.46 24.17
N VAL A 157 1.74 11.57 24.50
CA VAL A 157 1.59 12.85 23.79
C VAL A 157 1.98 12.70 22.32
N LEU A 158 3.11 12.06 22.03
CA LEU A 158 3.57 11.84 20.66
C LEU A 158 2.57 11.00 19.85
N GLY A 159 2.03 9.94 20.44
CA GLY A 159 0.99 9.11 19.85
C GLY A 159 -0.30 9.89 19.57
N THR A 160 -0.71 10.79 20.48
CA THR A 160 -1.85 11.69 20.24
C THR A 160 -1.59 12.64 19.07
N ILE A 161 -0.40 13.24 18.99
CA ILE A 161 -0.02 14.12 17.88
C ILE A 161 -0.08 13.34 16.56
N PHE A 162 0.52 12.15 16.48
CA PHE A 162 0.48 11.32 15.27
C PHE A 162 -0.96 10.92 14.90
N THR A 163 -1.80 10.61 15.89
CA THR A 163 -3.21 10.28 15.67
C THR A 163 -3.97 11.45 15.05
N LEU A 164 -3.79 12.67 15.57
CA LEU A 164 -4.42 13.87 15.02
C LEU A 164 -3.95 14.13 13.58
N MET A 165 -2.66 13.96 13.30
CA MET A 165 -2.13 14.12 11.93
C MET A 165 -2.72 13.09 10.96
N VAL A 166 -2.87 11.82 11.39
CA VAL A 166 -3.50 10.77 10.58
C VAL A 166 -4.97 11.09 10.31
N ILE A 167 -5.73 11.55 11.31
CA ILE A 167 -7.14 11.91 11.14
C ILE A 167 -7.28 13.10 10.19
N LEU A 168 -6.49 14.17 10.38
CA LEU A 168 -6.49 15.33 9.50
C LEU A 168 -6.15 14.94 8.06
N PHE A 169 -5.11 14.13 7.87
CA PHE A 169 -4.72 13.64 6.55
C PHE A 169 -5.83 12.80 5.91
N TRP A 170 -6.43 11.88 6.67
CA TRP A 170 -7.55 11.07 6.21
C TRP A 170 -8.76 11.93 5.82
N SER A 171 -9.08 12.99 6.58
CA SER A 171 -10.13 13.94 6.22
C SER A 171 -9.80 14.70 4.92
N CYS A 172 -8.57 15.17 4.76
CA CYS A 172 -8.12 15.88 3.55
C CYS A 172 -8.20 15.00 2.30
N VAL A 173 -7.96 13.70 2.41
CA VAL A 173 -8.06 12.76 1.28
C VAL A 173 -9.50 12.29 1.06
N SER A 174 -10.28 12.07 2.12
CA SER A 174 -11.64 11.56 2.00
C SER A 174 -12.62 12.57 1.38
N ILE A 175 -12.53 13.86 1.71
CA ILE A 175 -13.40 14.91 1.16
C ILE A 175 -13.39 14.95 -0.40
N PRO A 176 -12.23 15.08 -1.07
CA PRO A 176 -12.17 15.09 -2.53
C PRO A 176 -12.55 13.73 -3.14
N THR A 177 -12.24 12.61 -2.47
CA THR A 177 -12.68 11.28 -2.91
C THR A 177 -14.20 11.16 -2.91
N ILE A 178 -14.86 11.56 -1.82
CA ILE A 178 -16.33 11.54 -1.71
C ILE A 178 -16.96 12.48 -2.73
N LYS A 179 -16.44 13.70 -2.86
CA LYS A 179 -16.94 14.68 -3.83
C LYS A 179 -16.86 14.14 -5.26
N GLY A 180 -15.73 13.54 -5.66
CA GLY A 180 -15.60 13.00 -7.01
C GLY A 180 -16.39 11.70 -7.22
N ALA A 181 -16.60 10.88 -6.18
CA ALA A 181 -17.50 9.74 -6.23
C ALA A 181 -18.97 10.18 -6.41
N CYS A 182 -19.41 11.22 -5.71
CA CYS A 182 -20.77 11.75 -5.81
C CYS A 182 -21.03 12.54 -7.10
N SER A 183 -20.04 13.24 -7.66
CA SER A 183 -20.18 14.01 -8.91
C SER A 183 -20.06 13.16 -10.18
N GLY A 184 -19.90 11.82 -10.09
CA GLY A 184 -19.79 10.94 -11.26
C GLY A 184 -18.60 11.26 -12.18
N SER A 185 -17.56 11.93 -11.66
CA SER A 185 -16.50 12.47 -12.48
C SER A 185 -15.57 11.35 -12.98
N LYS A 186 -15.51 11.15 -14.30
CA LYS A 186 -14.56 10.26 -15.02
C LYS A 186 -13.08 10.53 -14.67
N VAL A 187 -12.77 11.58 -13.91
CA VAL A 187 -11.42 11.96 -13.48
C VAL A 187 -10.89 11.09 -12.33
N ILE A 188 -11.74 10.51 -11.47
CA ILE A 188 -11.29 9.61 -10.39
C ILE A 188 -11.00 8.19 -10.89
N PHE A 189 -11.74 7.73 -11.89
CA PHE A 189 -11.54 6.46 -12.58
C PHE A 189 -10.96 6.67 -13.98
N ALA A 190 -10.00 7.58 -14.12
CA ALA A 190 -9.18 7.67 -15.32
C ALA A 190 -8.28 6.43 -15.35
N ALA A 191 -8.82 5.32 -15.83
CA ALA A 191 -8.06 4.13 -16.17
C ALA A 191 -7.19 4.50 -17.39
N PRO A 192 -5.86 4.59 -17.27
CA PRO A 192 -4.99 4.99 -18.38
C PRO A 192 -5.13 4.06 -19.59
N CYS A 193 -5.55 2.82 -19.34
CA CYS A 193 -5.86 1.82 -20.35
C CYS A 193 -7.13 2.13 -21.17
N LEU A 194 -8.09 2.89 -20.64
CA LEU A 194 -9.30 3.26 -21.37
C LEU A 194 -9.06 4.45 -22.30
N SER A 195 -8.26 5.44 -21.87
CA SER A 195 -7.83 6.55 -22.72
C SER A 195 -6.98 6.09 -23.91
N ALA A 196 -6.13 5.07 -23.72
CA ALA A 196 -5.35 4.48 -24.80
C ALA A 196 -6.22 3.74 -25.83
N LEU A 197 -7.33 3.13 -25.39
CA LEU A 197 -8.29 2.47 -26.28
C LEU A 197 -9.14 3.50 -27.05
N GLU A 198 -9.56 4.59 -26.42
CA GLU A 198 -10.27 5.69 -27.10
C GLU A 198 -9.39 6.34 -28.18
N GLU A 199 -8.08 6.51 -27.95
CA GLU A 199 -7.14 6.98 -28.99
C GLU A 199 -6.99 5.95 -30.11
N THR A 200 -6.85 4.66 -29.79
CA THR A 200 -6.73 3.58 -30.78
C THR A 200 -8.00 3.43 -31.63
N GLU A 201 -9.18 3.63 -31.05
CA GLU A 201 -10.47 3.59 -31.76
C GLU A 201 -10.68 4.84 -32.63
N LYS A 202 -10.23 6.01 -32.14
CA LYS A 202 -10.29 7.27 -32.88
C LYS A 202 -9.30 7.34 -34.04
N GLU A 203 -8.16 6.65 -33.94
CA GLU A 203 -7.22 6.41 -35.04
C GLU A 203 -7.74 5.38 -36.05
N ARG A 204 -8.66 4.49 -35.65
CA ARG A 204 -9.30 3.51 -36.55
C ARG A 204 -10.47 4.08 -37.37
N SER A 205 -11.06 5.20 -36.94
CA SER A 205 -12.22 5.84 -37.56
C SER A 205 -12.01 7.10 -38.44
N PRO A 206 -10.81 7.51 -38.93
CA PRO A 206 -10.72 8.61 -39.90
C PRO A 206 -10.90 8.23 -41.38
N GLU A 207 -11.11 6.95 -41.74
CA GLU A 207 -11.08 6.52 -43.15
C GLU A 207 -12.35 5.82 -43.68
N GLU A 208 -13.51 6.00 -43.05
CA GLU A 208 -14.80 5.58 -43.65
C GLU A 208 -15.80 6.74 -43.70
N THR A 209 -15.42 7.86 -44.33
CA THR A 209 -16.41 8.82 -44.84
C THR A 209 -15.89 9.53 -46.08
N PHE A 210 -15.96 8.87 -47.24
CA PHE A 210 -16.18 9.58 -48.50
C PHE A 210 -16.91 8.70 -49.54
N GLN A 211 -18.02 9.25 -50.03
CA GLN A 211 -18.79 8.92 -51.22
C GLN A 211 -19.65 7.64 -51.23
N GLY A 212 -20.93 7.86 -50.92
CA GLY A 212 -21.97 7.29 -51.77
C GLY A 212 -22.00 8.06 -53.10
N GLU A 213 -21.69 7.37 -54.19
CA GLU A 213 -22.26 7.63 -55.51
C GLU A 213 -22.67 6.29 -56.11
N GLU A 214 -23.92 6.28 -56.54
CA GLU A 214 -24.63 5.20 -57.21
C GLU A 214 -24.00 4.98 -58.61
N SER A 215 -23.43 3.80 -58.87
CA SER A 215 -23.15 3.36 -60.23
C SER A 215 -23.13 1.83 -60.30
N GLU A 216 -24.07 1.32 -61.10
CA GLU A 216 -24.27 -0.02 -61.62
C GLU A 216 -23.17 -1.08 -61.39
N SER A 217 -23.63 -2.24 -60.90
CA SER A 217 -22.94 -3.52 -61.01
C SER A 217 -22.44 -3.81 -62.44
N PRO A 218 -21.13 -3.95 -62.70
CA PRO A 218 -20.63 -4.53 -63.93
C PRO A 218 -20.38 -6.03 -63.70
N MET A 219 -21.35 -6.74 -63.11
CA MET A 219 -21.31 -8.21 -62.99
C MET A 219 -22.50 -8.87 -63.73
N ARG A 220 -22.95 -8.23 -64.82
CA ARG A 220 -23.84 -8.83 -65.82
C ARG A 220 -23.25 -8.85 -67.24
N SER A 221 -22.27 -8.02 -67.56
CA SER A 221 -21.69 -7.97 -68.91
C SER A 221 -20.66 -9.08 -69.22
N ILE A 222 -20.13 -9.77 -68.21
CA ILE A 222 -19.16 -10.86 -68.43
C ILE A 222 -19.87 -12.19 -68.75
N SER A 223 -21.15 -12.32 -68.38
CA SER A 223 -21.93 -13.53 -68.68
C SER A 223 -22.51 -13.54 -70.10
N GLU A 224 -22.75 -12.38 -70.72
CA GLU A 224 -23.27 -12.32 -72.10
C GLU A 224 -22.16 -12.41 -73.14
N ALA A 225 -20.96 -11.89 -72.86
CA ALA A 225 -19.81 -11.96 -73.77
C ALA A 225 -19.24 -13.39 -73.95
N ALA A 226 -19.46 -14.29 -72.98
CA ALA A 226 -19.03 -15.69 -73.08
C ALA A 226 -20.02 -16.57 -73.88
N VAL A 227 -21.26 -16.12 -74.07
CA VAL A 227 -22.29 -16.88 -74.79
C VAL A 227 -22.30 -16.55 -76.29
N GLU A 228 -21.73 -15.41 -76.69
CA GLU A 228 -21.67 -14.99 -78.09
C GLU A 228 -20.38 -15.39 -78.83
N SER A 229 -19.31 -15.79 -78.11
CA SER A 229 -18.08 -16.31 -78.72
C SER A 229 -18.14 -17.80 -79.10
N GLU A 230 -19.16 -18.55 -78.66
CA GLU A 230 -19.33 -19.98 -78.99
C GLU A 230 -20.30 -20.21 -80.16
N LYS A 231 -20.76 -19.13 -80.83
CA LYS A 231 -21.61 -19.20 -82.04
C LYS A 231 -20.95 -18.64 -83.32
N ALA A 232 -19.64 -18.38 -83.28
CA ALA A 232 -18.89 -17.86 -84.43
C ALA A 232 -17.66 -18.72 -84.82
N GLU A 233 -17.66 -20.00 -84.48
CA GLU A 233 -16.83 -21.05 -85.13
C GLU A 233 -17.65 -22.32 -85.41
#